data_AF-E6LCI1-F1
#
_entry.id   AF-E6LCI1-F1
#
_cell.length_a   1.000
_cell.length_b   1.000
_cell.length_c   1.000
_cell.angle_alpha   90.00
_cell.angle_beta   90.00
_cell.angle_gamma   90.00
#
_symmetry.space_group_name_H-M   'P 1'
#
loop_
_entity.id
_entity.type
_entity.pdbx_description
1 polymer ?
#
loop_
_entity_poly.entity_id
_entity_poly.type
_entity_poly.pdbx_seq_one_letter_code
_entity_poly.pdbx_strand_id
1 'polypeptide(L)'
;MPASFMTGSMLVVAIISINTGQMYMPRSIKVIAQIISGAYLGQQVSKQDVLQLPRLTKPILLLLLFFTLNMFVMGKIFSLFFHMDAITALLSCLTGGIMDISLISIDMGA
;
A
#
# COMPACT_ATOMS: atom_id res chain seq x y z
N MET A 1 -8.16 -6.43 -12.04
CA MET A 1 -6.93 -7.24 -12.13
C MET A 1 -5.72 -6.36 -12.49
N PRO A 2 -5.12 -5.68 -11.50
CA PRO A 2 -3.87 -4.91 -11.67
C PRO A 2 -2.60 -5.69 -11.29
N ALA A 3 -2.73 -6.81 -10.57
CA ALA A 3 -1.60 -7.54 -10.01
C ALA A 3 -0.58 -8.00 -11.07
N SER A 4 -1.05 -8.60 -12.18
CA SER A 4 -0.17 -9.13 -13.24
C SER A 4 0.65 -8.05 -13.96
N PHE A 5 0.08 -6.85 -14.17
CA PHE A 5 0.80 -5.71 -14.76
C PHE A 5 1.84 -5.13 -13.80
N MET A 6 1.53 -5.09 -12.50
CA MET A 6 2.48 -4.60 -11.48
C MET A 6 3.66 -5.54 -11.30
N THR A 7 3.44 -6.87 -11.30
CA THR A 7 4.52 -7.86 -11.14
C THR A 7 5.55 -7.76 -12.27
N GLY A 8 5.10 -7.57 -13.52
CA GLY A 8 5.99 -7.40 -14.67
C GLY A 8 6.82 -6.12 -14.58
N SER A 9 6.20 -5.00 -14.20
CA SER A 9 6.90 -3.73 -14.02
C SER A 9 7.93 -3.80 -12.88
N MET A 10 7.57 -4.38 -11.73
CA MET A 10 8.48 -4.54 -10.58
C MET A 10 9.68 -5.45 -10.89
N LEU A 11 9.48 -6.54 -11.65
CA LEU A 11 10.58 -7.42 -12.07
C LEU A 11 11.60 -6.70 -12.96
N VAL A 12 11.13 -5.96 -13.96
CA VAL A 12 12.00 -5.20 -14.87
C VAL A 12 12.73 -4.09 -14.12
N VAL A 13 12.03 -3.36 -13.26
CA VAL A 13 12.58 -2.32 -12.38
C VAL A 13 13.67 -2.92 -11.48
N ALA A 14 13.43 -4.06 -10.82
CA ALA A 14 14.44 -4.72 -9.99
C ALA A 14 15.72 -5.10 -10.75
N ILE A 15 15.60 -5.66 -11.97
CA ILE A 15 16.75 -6.04 -12.82
C ILE A 15 17.57 -4.80 -13.22
N ILE A 16 16.90 -3.70 -13.57
CA ILE A 16 17.55 -2.43 -13.92
C ILE A 16 18.20 -1.78 -12.70
N SER A 17 17.57 -1.89 -11.52
CA SER A 17 18.12 -1.37 -10.24
C SER A 17 19.48 -1.95 -9.93
N ILE A 18 19.60 -3.28 -10.07
CA ILE A 18 20.83 -4.02 -9.77
C ILE A 18 21.96 -3.62 -10.71
N ASN A 19 21.65 -3.29 -11.97
CA ASN A 19 22.65 -2.91 -12.97
C ASN A 19 23.05 -1.43 -12.92
N THR A 20 22.11 -0.53 -12.61
CA THR A 20 22.30 0.92 -12.79
C THR A 20 22.49 1.67 -11.48
N GLY A 21 22.14 1.07 -10.33
CA GLY A 21 22.39 1.62 -8.98
C GLY A 21 21.72 2.98 -8.68
N GLN A 22 20.89 3.50 -9.58
CA GLN A 22 20.27 4.81 -9.50
C GLN A 22 18.81 4.71 -9.90
N MET A 23 17.94 4.51 -8.91
CA MET A 23 16.50 4.69 -9.05
C MET A 23 16.12 6.10 -8.62
N TYR A 24 16.33 7.07 -9.50
CA TYR A 24 15.75 8.38 -9.31
C TYR A 24 14.29 8.35 -9.73
N MET A 25 13.37 8.33 -8.74
CA MET A 25 11.95 8.47 -9.00
C MET A 25 11.57 9.96 -8.97
N PRO A 26 11.35 10.62 -10.12
CA PRO A 26 11.03 12.04 -10.15
C PRO A 26 9.67 12.31 -9.48
N ARG A 27 9.66 13.29 -8.57
CA ARG A 27 8.51 13.64 -7.72
C ARG A 27 7.23 13.94 -8.52
N SER A 28 7.37 14.51 -9.72
CA SER A 28 6.23 14.85 -10.59
C SER A 28 5.45 13.62 -11.08
N ILE A 29 6.12 12.50 -11.36
CA ILE A 29 5.46 11.27 -11.82
C ILE A 29 4.67 10.62 -10.68
N LYS A 30 5.20 10.67 -9.45
CA LYS A 30 4.50 10.19 -8.25
C LYS A 30 3.16 10.88 -8.04
N VAL A 31 3.13 12.21 -8.16
CA VAL A 31 1.91 13.01 -7.96
C VAL A 31 0.85 12.65 -9.00
N ILE A 32 1.23 12.51 -10.27
CA ILE A 32 0.30 12.12 -11.35
C ILE A 32 -0.25 10.71 -11.10
N ALA A 33 0.61 9.76 -10.72
CA ALA A 33 0.19 8.39 -10.42
C ALA A 33 -0.79 8.34 -9.23
N GLN A 34 -0.55 9.13 -8.18
CA GLN A 34 -1.43 9.23 -7.02
C GLN A 34 -2.78 9.85 -7.37
N ILE A 35 -2.83 10.86 -8.25
CA ILE A 35 -4.08 11.46 -8.73
C ILE A 35 -4.90 10.41 -9.51
N ILE A 36 -4.25 9.65 -10.40
CA ILE A 36 -4.94 8.61 -11.19
C ILE A 36 -5.44 7.47 -10.28
N SER A 37 -4.63 7.02 -9.33
CA SER A 37 -5.01 6.02 -8.32
C SER A 37 -6.22 6.48 -7.51
N GLY A 38 -6.19 7.73 -7.03
CA GLY A 38 -7.30 8.34 -6.30
C GLY A 38 -8.58 8.49 -7.13
N ALA A 39 -8.45 8.87 -8.40
CA ALA A 39 -9.58 8.94 -9.32
C ALA A 39 -10.19 7.54 -9.57
N TYR A 40 -9.35 6.52 -9.76
CA TYR A 40 -9.78 5.14 -9.95
C TYR A 40 -10.47 4.56 -8.70
N LEU A 41 -9.92 4.82 -7.51
CA LEU A 41 -10.56 4.47 -6.23
C LEU A 41 -11.91 5.17 -6.09
N GLY A 42 -11.99 6.46 -6.44
CA GLY A 42 -13.25 7.22 -6.42
C GLY A 42 -14.30 6.69 -7.39
N GLN A 43 -13.89 6.19 -8.57
CA GLN A 43 -14.82 5.58 -9.53
C GLN A 43 -15.35 4.21 -9.08
N GLN A 44 -14.60 3.47 -8.27
CA GLN A 44 -15.07 2.19 -7.72
C GLN A 44 -16.14 2.37 -6.64
N VAL A 45 -16.21 3.54 -5.99
CA VAL A 45 -17.26 3.84 -5.02
C VAL A 45 -18.56 4.14 -5.75
N SER A 46 -19.52 3.22 -5.70
CA SER A 46 -20.80 3.38 -6.36
C SER A 46 -21.77 4.20 -5.48
N LYS A 47 -22.76 4.85 -6.09
CA LYS A 47 -23.79 5.61 -5.35
C LYS A 47 -24.55 4.75 -4.34
N GLN A 48 -24.64 3.45 -4.61
CA GLN A 48 -25.27 2.46 -3.72
C GLN A 48 -24.43 2.21 -2.46
N ASP A 49 -23.09 2.22 -2.57
CA ASP A 49 -22.17 2.08 -1.42
C ASP A 49 -22.26 3.29 -0.50
N VAL A 50 -22.42 4.50 -1.06
CA VAL A 50 -22.59 5.74 -0.28
C VAL A 50 -23.91 5.76 0.49
N LEU A 51 -24.98 5.18 -0.06
CA LEU A 51 -26.25 5.06 0.64
C LEU A 51 -26.23 4.01 1.77
N GLN A 52 -25.44 2.94 1.60
CA GLN A 52 -25.32 1.85 2.57
C GLN A 52 -24.19 2.05 3.59
N LEU A 53 -23.27 2.98 3.33
CA LEU A 53 -22.16 3.39 4.19
C LEU A 53 -22.55 3.56 5.67
N PRO A 54 -23.61 4.30 6.06
CA PRO A 54 -23.98 4.47 7.47
C PRO A 54 -24.40 3.16 8.15
N ARG A 55 -24.98 2.21 7.39
CA ARG A 55 -25.38 0.90 7.92
C ARG A 55 -24.20 -0.06 8.03
N LEU A 56 -23.23 0.08 7.13
CA LEU A 56 -21.97 -0.67 7.08
C LEU A 56 -20.86 -0.05 7.94
N THR A 57 -21.06 1.14 8.52
CA THR A 57 -20.04 1.85 9.30
C THR A 57 -19.58 1.02 10.51
N LYS A 58 -20.51 0.37 11.23
CA LYS A 58 -20.17 -0.49 12.38
C LYS A 58 -19.27 -1.68 11.99
N PRO A 59 -19.64 -2.54 11.01
CA PRO A 59 -18.77 -3.65 10.62
C PRO A 59 -17.45 -3.18 10.01
N ILE A 60 -17.43 -2.09 9.24
CA ILE A 60 -16.20 -1.51 8.69
C ILE A 60 -15.26 -1.06 9.82
N LEU A 61 -15.77 -0.34 10.82
CA LEU A 61 -14.98 0.13 11.95
C LEU A 61 -14.40 -1.03 12.77
N LEU A 62 -15.20 -2.09 12.99
CA LEU A 62 -14.77 -3.28 13.71
C LEU A 62 -13.71 -4.08 12.93
N LEU A 63 -13.88 -4.24 11.62
CA LEU A 63 -12.88 -4.83 10.73
C LEU A 63 -11.58 -4.04 10.78
N LEU A 64 -11.65 -2.71 10.66
CA LEU A 64 -10.49 -1.83 10.66
C LEU A 64 -9.73 -1.92 11.98
N LEU A 65 -10.44 -1.89 13.11
CA LEU A 65 -9.85 -2.06 14.44
C LEU A 65 -9.15 -3.43 14.56
N PHE A 66 -9.81 -4.51 14.13
CA PHE A 66 -9.26 -5.86 14.21
C PHE A 66 -8.03 -6.01 13.31
N PHE A 67 -8.07 -5.44 12.10
CA PHE A 67 -6.95 -5.42 11.17
C PHE A 67 -5.77 -4.63 11.74
N THR A 68 -6.00 -3.42 12.25
CA THR A 68 -4.96 -2.59 12.86
C THR A 68 -4.33 -3.27 14.06
N LEU A 69 -5.11 -3.92 14.92
CA LEU A 69 -4.58 -4.69 16.05
C LEU A 69 -3.75 -5.88 15.58
N ASN A 70 -4.24 -6.67 14.63
CA ASN A 70 -3.54 -7.83 14.08
C ASN A 70 -2.20 -7.40 13.44
N MET A 71 -2.24 -6.29 12.70
CA MET A 71 -1.09 -5.69 12.06
C MET A 71 -0.05 -5.16 13.08
N PHE A 72 -0.49 -4.54 14.18
CA PHE A 72 0.43 -4.08 15.23
C PHE A 72 1.07 -5.26 15.98
N VAL A 73 0.29 -6.31 16.25
CA VAL A 73 0.77 -7.55 16.88
C VAL A 73 1.80 -8.23 15.96
N MET A 74 1.49 -8.41 14.68
CA MET A 74 2.40 -9.01 13.71
C MET A 74 3.63 -8.15 13.44
N GLY A 75 3.46 -6.82 13.35
CA GLY A 75 4.58 -5.88 13.21
C GLY A 75 5.54 -5.93 14.40
N LYS A 76 5.03 -6.05 15.64
CA LYS A 76 5.87 -6.25 16.83
C LYS A 76 6.58 -7.61 16.84
N ILE A 77 5.90 -8.67 16.41
CA ILE A 77 6.50 -10.01 16.28
C ILE A 77 7.65 -9.97 15.26
N PHE A 78 7.43 -9.35 14.10
CA PHE A 78 8.45 -9.20 13.05
C PHE A 78 9.63 -8.34 13.49
N SER A 79 9.37 -7.21 14.17
CA SER A 79 10.43 -6.34 14.68
C SER A 79 11.32 -7.06 15.70
N LEU A 80 10.74 -7.92 16.55
CA LEU A 80 11.49 -8.68 17.55
C LEU A 80 12.27 -9.86 16.94
N PHE A 81 11.73 -10.54 15.93
CA PHE A 81 12.35 -11.73 15.33
C PHE A 81 13.40 -11.41 14.26
N PHE A 82 13.24 -10.33 13.50
CA PHE A 82 14.02 -10.07 12.28
C PHE A 82 14.95 -8.84 12.32
N HIS A 83 14.98 -8.05 13.42
CA HIS A 83 15.74 -6.77 13.49
C HIS A 83 15.43 -5.80 12.32
N MET A 84 14.24 -5.91 11.70
CA MET A 84 13.79 -5.00 10.67
C MET A 84 13.16 -3.75 11.28
N ASP A 85 13.35 -2.61 10.62
CA ASP A 85 12.72 -1.35 10.99
C ASP A 85 11.21 -1.51 11.16
N ALA A 86 10.68 -0.93 12.25
CA ALA A 86 9.27 -1.01 12.60
C ALA A 86 8.36 -0.53 11.45
N ILE A 87 8.87 0.38 10.61
CA ILE A 87 8.21 0.91 9.43
C ILE A 87 8.05 -0.20 8.37
N THR A 88 9.10 -0.95 8.05
CA THR A 88 9.05 -2.05 7.06
C THR A 88 8.18 -3.22 7.55
N ALA A 89 8.25 -3.56 8.84
CA ALA A 89 7.41 -4.59 9.44
C ALA A 89 5.91 -4.23 9.40
N LEU A 90 5.58 -2.95 9.65
CA LEU A 90 4.21 -2.46 9.50
C LEU A 90 3.80 -2.50 8.02
N LEU A 91 4.56 -1.87 7.13
CA LEU A 91 4.23 -1.79 5.70
C LEU A 91 4.01 -3.17 5.06
N SER A 92 4.76 -4.19 5.47
CA SER A 92 4.64 -5.58 4.97
C SER A 92 3.33 -6.26 5.37
N CYS A 93 2.72 -5.87 6.50
CA CYS A 93 1.45 -6.41 6.96
C CYS A 93 0.22 -5.65 6.41
N LEU A 94 0.41 -4.58 5.63
CA LEU A 94 -0.69 -3.85 4.99
C LEU A 94 -1.22 -4.64 3.77
N THR A 95 -2.33 -5.37 3.93
CA THR A 95 -2.89 -6.20 2.85
C THR A 95 -3.86 -5.46 1.89
N GLY A 96 -3.70 -4.16 1.64
CA GLY A 96 -4.60 -3.42 0.74
C GLY A 96 -4.02 -2.10 0.24
N GLY A 97 -4.22 -1.77 -1.05
CA GLY A 97 -3.68 -0.52 -1.63
C GLY A 97 -2.18 -0.57 -1.91
N ILE A 98 -1.70 -1.70 -2.45
CA ILE A 98 -0.27 -2.01 -2.69
C ILE A 98 0.46 -0.86 -3.41
N MET A 99 -0.21 -0.20 -4.35
CA MET A 99 0.35 0.93 -5.12
C MET A 99 0.58 2.16 -4.25
N ASP A 100 -0.40 2.54 -3.45
CA ASP A 100 -0.32 3.71 -2.57
C ASP A 100 0.71 3.47 -1.45
N ILE A 101 0.76 2.24 -0.92
CA ILE A 101 1.70 1.82 0.11
C ILE A 101 3.14 1.81 -0.42
N SER A 102 3.37 1.31 -1.63
CA SER A 102 4.72 1.32 -2.24
C SER A 102 5.21 2.77 -2.40
N LEU A 103 4.30 3.70 -2.70
CA LEU A 103 4.66 5.10 -2.86
C LEU A 103 5.02 5.76 -1.51
N ILE A 104 4.30 5.38 -0.43
CA ILE A 104 4.59 5.79 0.95
C ILE A 104 5.90 5.15 1.46
N SER A 105 6.16 3.89 1.14
CA SER A 105 7.40 3.20 1.58
C SER A 105 8.63 3.85 0.94
N ILE A 106 8.55 4.18 -0.36
CA ILE A 106 9.60 4.90 -1.07
C ILE A 106 9.84 6.30 -0.45
N ASP A 107 8.79 6.96 0.07
CA ASP A 107 8.93 8.25 0.78
C ASP A 107 9.54 8.07 2.19
N MET A 108 9.21 6.97 2.87
CA MET A 108 9.74 6.59 4.18
C MET A 108 11.13 5.92 4.13
N GLY A 109 11.67 5.65 2.94
CA GLY A 109 12.98 5.02 2.75
C GLY A 109 13.01 3.50 3.00
N ALA A 110 11.86 2.84 2.91
CA ALA A 110 11.67 1.40 3.14
C ALA A 110 11.26 0.63 1.87
#